data_AF-A0A1C5L0G3-F1
#
_entry.id   AF-A0A1C5L0G3-F1
#
_cell.length_a   1.000
_cell.length_b   1.000
_cell.length_c   1.000
_cell.angle_alpha   90.00
_cell.angle_beta   90.00
_cell.angle_gamma   90.00
#
_symmetry.space_group_name_H-M   'P 1'
#
loop_
_entity.id
_entity.type
_entity.pdbx_description
1 polymer ?
#
loop_
_entity_poly.entity_id
_entity_poly.type
_entity_poly.pdbx_seq_one_letter_code
_entity_poly.pdbx_strand_id
1 'polypeptide(L)' 'MNEYEKYKLQWMLDHGYSLENLIDELQNIQNEYFWEDHERPEISFVMCQFERGLGFKSDDYGGEIWMDKYRWEKENKT' A
#
# COMPACT_ATOMS: atom_id res chain seq x y z
N MET A 1 7.17 -2.32 15.80
CA MET A 1 7.16 -1.55 14.55
C MET A 1 8.57 -1.09 14.24
N ASN A 2 9.14 -1.50 13.12
CA ASN A 2 10.48 -1.09 12.68
C ASN A 2 10.47 0.30 12.04
N GLU A 3 11.64 0.90 11.81
CA GLU A 3 11.75 2.26 11.26
C GLU A 3 11.14 2.40 9.86
N TYR A 4 11.21 1.36 9.04
CA TYR A 4 10.58 1.37 7.72
C TYR A 4 9.05 1.36 7.82
N GLU A 5 8.48 0.61 8.76
CA GLU A 5 7.03 0.66 9.03
C GLU A 5 6.57 2.03 9.55
N LYS A 6 7.37 2.67 10.40
CA LYS A 6 7.10 4.06 10.85
C LYS A 6 7.14 5.04 9.68
N TYR A 7 8.13 4.90 8.79
CA TYR A 7 8.25 5.71 7.58
C TYR A 7 6.98 5.61 6.71
N LYS A 8 6.46 4.41 6.46
CA LYS A 8 5.21 4.24 5.69
C LYS A 8 4.03 4.99 6.31
N LEU A 9 3.89 4.91 7.64
CA LEU A 9 2.84 5.64 8.36
C LEU A 9 3.03 7.15 8.29
N GLN A 10 4.27 7.63 8.46
CA GLN A 10 4.56 9.06 8.37
C GLN A 10 4.28 9.58 6.95
N TRP A 11 4.66 8.81 5.92
CA TRP A 11 4.37 9.13 4.53
C TRP A 11 2.85 9.32 4.32
N MET A 12 2.01 8.43 4.85
CA MET A 12 0.54 8.59 4.74
C MET A 12 0.07 9.91 5.35
N LEU A 13 0.55 10.24 6.55
CA LEU A 13 0.19 11.47 7.24
C LEU A 13 0.64 12.71 6.46
N ASP A 14 1.87 12.71 5.94
CA ASP A 14 2.44 13.81 5.16
C ASP A 14 1.68 14.05 3.85
N HIS A 15 1.02 13.02 3.32
CA HIS A 15 0.21 13.07 2.09
C HIS A 15 -1.30 13.20 2.36
N GLY A 16 -1.70 13.39 3.62
CA GLY A 16 -3.10 13.63 3.99
C GLY A 16 -4.00 12.39 3.99
N TYR A 17 -3.41 11.19 3.96
CA TYR A 17 -4.15 9.93 4.03
C TYR A 17 -4.41 9.50 5.48
N SER A 18 -5.64 9.06 5.74
CA SER A 18 -6.05 8.48 7.01
C SER A 18 -5.98 6.94 6.97
N LEU A 19 -6.13 6.31 8.14
CA LEU A 19 -6.30 4.86 8.22
C LEU A 19 -7.61 4.40 7.55
N GLU A 20 -8.66 5.22 7.58
CA GLU A 20 -9.92 4.96 6.89
C GLU A 20 -9.69 4.89 5.38
N ASN A 21 -8.90 5.82 4.81
CA ASN A 21 -8.53 5.77 3.40
C ASN A 21 -7.78 4.48 3.04
N LEU A 22 -6.87 4.00 3.89
CA LEU A 22 -6.18 2.72 3.68
C LEU A 22 -7.17 1.55 3.69
N ILE A 23 -8.08 1.51 4.67
CA ILE A 23 -9.06 0.42 4.77
C ILE A 23 -9.96 0.40 3.54
N ASP A 24 -10.45 1.55 3.11
CA ASP A 24 -11.31 1.68 1.93
C ASP A 24 -10.60 1.19 0.67
N GLU A 25 -9.33 1.58 0.47
CA GLU A 25 -8.57 1.15 -0.70
C GLU A 25 -8.29 -0.36 -0.69
N LEU A 26 -7.92 -0.93 0.46
CA LEU A 26 -7.73 -2.37 0.59
C LEU A 26 -9.03 -3.13 0.33
N GLN A 27 -10.18 -2.61 0.75
CA GLN A 27 -11.48 -3.21 0.44
C GLN A 27 -11.81 -3.13 -1.06
N ASN A 28 -11.52 -2.00 -1.70
CA ASN A 28 -11.71 -1.84 -3.14
C ASN A 28 -10.88 -2.86 -3.92
N ILE A 29 -9.58 -2.96 -3.63
CA ILE A 29 -8.68 -3.96 -4.22
C ILE A 29 -9.22 -5.37 -3.95
N GLN A 30 -9.61 -5.67 -2.70
CA GLN A 30 -10.11 -6.99 -2.36
C GLN A 30 -11.39 -7.36 -3.15
N ASN A 31 -12.26 -6.39 -3.43
CA ASN A 31 -13.44 -6.58 -4.25
C ASN A 31 -13.11 -6.75 -5.73
N GLU A 32 -12.11 -6.04 -6.26
CA GLU A 32 -11.64 -6.22 -7.65
C GLU A 32 -11.03 -7.60 -7.90
N TYR A 33 -10.37 -8.18 -6.89
CA TYR A 33 -9.83 -9.54 -6.96
C TYR A 33 -10.83 -10.62 -6.53
N PHE A 34 -12.01 -10.24 -6.01
CA PHE A 34 -13.05 -11.18 -5.63
C PHE A 34 -14.04 -11.38 -6.77
N TRP A 35 -14.11 -12.61 -7.26
CA TRP A 35 -15.04 -13.04 -8.32
C TRP A 35 -15.97 -14.11 -7.72
N GLU A 36 -17.22 -14.22 -8.19
CA GLU A 36 -18.26 -15.08 -7.56
C GLU A 36 -17.84 -16.54 -7.32
N ASP A 37 -16.88 -17.06 -8.10
CA ASP A 37 -16.36 -18.44 -8.00
C ASP A 37 -15.01 -18.56 -7.26
N HIS A 38 -14.52 -17.50 -6.61
CA HIS A 38 -13.21 -17.48 -5.94
C HIS A 38 -13.33 -17.14 -4.45
N GLU A 39 -12.44 -17.71 -3.64
CA GLU A 39 -12.33 -17.31 -2.24
C GLU A 39 -11.91 -15.83 -2.15
N ARG A 40 -12.45 -15.13 -1.15
CA ARG A 40 -12.06 -13.75 -0.88
C ARG A 40 -10.56 -13.69 -0.58
N PRO A 41 -9.78 -12.83 -1.28
CA PRO A 41 -8.34 -12.83 -1.11
C PRO A 41 -7.95 -12.37 0.30
N GLU A 42 -6.93 -13.01 0.86
CA GLU A 42 -6.36 -12.65 2.16
C GLU A 42 -5.86 -11.20 2.17
N ILE A 43 -6.03 -10.52 3.31
CA ILE A 43 -5.61 -9.11 3.46
C ILE A 43 -4.11 -8.93 3.21
N SER A 44 -3.28 -9.93 3.54
CA SER A 44 -1.84 -9.89 3.27
C SER A 44 -1.53 -9.87 1.77
N PHE A 45 -2.31 -10.58 0.95
CA PHE A 45 -2.20 -10.54 -0.50
C PHE A 45 -2.65 -9.17 -1.03
N VAL A 46 -3.80 -8.67 -0.57
CA VAL A 46 -4.34 -7.36 -0.95
C VAL A 46 -3.35 -6.24 -0.63
N MET A 47 -2.76 -6.25 0.57
CA MET A 47 -1.72 -5.29 0.97
C MET A 47 -0.48 -5.35 0.08
N CYS A 48 -0.10 -6.55 -0.37
CA CYS A 48 1.00 -6.72 -1.32
C CYS A 48 0.67 -6.09 -2.68
N GLN A 49 -0.57 -6.22 -3.18
CA GLN A 49 -0.97 -5.56 -4.43
C GLN A 49 -1.04 -4.04 -4.28
N PHE A 50 -1.57 -3.56 -3.15
CA PHE A 50 -1.57 -2.15 -2.79
C PHE A 50 -0.15 -1.55 -2.88
N GLU A 51 0.83 -2.16 -2.22
CA GLU A 51 2.25 -1.73 -2.25
C GLU A 51 2.91 -1.87 -3.63
N ARG A 52 2.35 -2.68 -4.53
CA ARG A 52 2.87 -2.88 -5.91
C ARG A 52 2.30 -1.90 -6.92
N GLY A 53 1.65 -0.84 -6.44
CA GLY A 53 1.24 0.29 -7.27
C GLY A 53 -0.27 0.36 -7.53
N LEU A 54 -1.10 -0.25 -6.69
CA LEU A 54 -2.56 -0.09 -6.79
C LEU A 54 -3.12 1.09 -6.01
N GLY A 55 -2.42 1.68 -5.02
CA GLY A 55 -2.95 2.89 -4.38
C GLY A 55 -1.99 3.57 -3.42
N PHE A 56 -2.04 4.89 -3.19
CA PHE A 56 -3.16 5.82 -3.31
C PHE A 56 -3.11 6.75 -4.55
N LYS A 57 -3.82 6.32 -5.61
CA LYS A 57 -3.83 6.84 -6.99
C LYS A 57 -2.63 6.42 -7.84
N SER A 58 -2.78 5.26 -8.46
CA SER A 58 -2.10 4.89 -9.69
C SER A 58 -2.70 5.66 -10.87
N ASP A 59 -1.86 6.30 -11.68
CA ASP A 59 -2.15 6.42 -13.10
C ASP A 59 -1.86 5.07 -13.78
N ASP A 60 -2.13 4.95 -15.09
CA ASP A 60 -1.89 3.72 -15.86
C ASP A 60 -0.43 3.21 -15.81
N TYR A 61 0.47 3.95 -15.14
CA TYR A 61 1.90 3.65 -14.98
C TYR A 61 2.29 3.19 -13.56
N GLY A 62 1.35 3.14 -12.62
CA GLY A 62 1.58 2.68 -11.25
C GLY A 62 2.18 3.76 -10.36
N GLY A 63 1.41 4.22 -9.36
CA GLY A 63 1.87 5.21 -8.40
C GLY A 63 2.87 4.60 -7.42
N GLU A 64 4.07 5.19 -7.29
CA GLU A 64 4.97 4.91 -6.17
C GLU A 64 4.46 5.69 -4.95
N ILE A 65 3.70 5.02 -4.06
CA ILE A 65 3.27 5.55 -2.75
C ILE A 65 4.52 5.91 -1.93
N TRP A 66 5.20 4.92 -1.37
CA TRP A 66 6.45 5.10 -0.65
C TRP A 66 7.57 4.30 -1.30
N MET A 67 8.81 4.68 -1.01
CA MET A 67 9.99 3.95 -1.47
C MET A 67 9.95 2.51 -0.99
N ASP A 68 10.39 1.57 -1.83
CA ASP A 68 10.64 0.21 -1.37
C ASP A 68 11.70 0.18 -0.26
N LYS A 69 11.69 -0.89 0.53
CA LYS A 69 12.56 -1.02 1.70
C LYS A 69 14.04 -0.89 1.33
N TYR A 70 14.47 -1.44 0.20
CA TYR A 70 15.87 -1.41 -0.21
C TYR A 70 16.31 0.03 -0.54
N ARG A 71 15.51 0.77 -1.31
CA ARG A 71 15.76 2.20 -1.59
C ARG A 71 15.77 3.03 -0.31
N TRP A 72 14.75 2.87 0.55
CA TRP A 72 14.66 3.60 1.81
C TRP A 72 15.87 3.34 2.73
N GLU A 73 16.29 2.07 2.88
CA GLU A 73 17.44 1.72 3.72
C GLU A 73 18.74 2.33 3.20
N LYS A 74 18.94 2.38 1.87
CA LYS A 74 20.12 2.99 1.26
C LYS A 74 20.23 4.50 1.59
N GLU A 75 19.10 5.20 1.62
CA GLU A 75 19.04 6.64 1.86
C GLU A 75 19.03 7.02 3.35
N ASN A 76 18.55 6.15 4.23
CA ASN A 76 18.32 6.47 5.65
C ASN A 76 19.26 5.75 6.64
N LYS A 77 20.11 4.84 6.17
CA LYS A 77 21.12 4.14 6.99
C LYS A 77 22.56 4.57 6.67
N THR A 78 22.75 5.70 5.97
CA THR A 78 24.08 6.28 5.71
C THR A 78 24.58 7.13 6.86
#